data_AF-A0A7J4CTS4-F1
#
_entry.id   AF-A0A7J4CTS4-F1
#
_cell.length_a   1.000
_cell.length_b   1.000
_cell.length_c   1.000
_cell.angle_alpha   90.00
_cell.angle_beta   90.00
_cell.angle_gamma   90.00
#
_symmetry.space_group_name_H-M   'P 1'
#
loop_
_entity.id
_entity.type
_entity.pdbx_description
1 polymer ?
#
loop_
_entity_poly.entity_id
_entity_poly.type
_entity_poly.pdbx_seq_one_letter_code
_entity_poly.pdbx_strand_id
1 'polypeptide(L)'
;MDKGRWGCADTVLTLPNGSLVNKDIENFGKRRWRRYQPLLSLDLATGPEVLEKFCRGVEEIIFNHPKTTKESSSYAKVSAIAKDSLEVSCNIYWDVSGSMEEKESRESLLLDISSLAKELKVDFYEPRLRASRS
;
A
#
# COMPACT_ATOMS: atom_id res chain seq x y z
N MET A 1 -11.37 27.86 44.39
CA MET A 1 -10.94 26.46 44.54
C MET A 1 -10.34 26.05 43.20
N ASP A 2 -9.07 25.67 43.22
CA ASP A 2 -8.20 25.46 42.07
C ASP A 2 -8.38 24.07 41.44
N LYS A 3 -7.89 23.94 40.18
CA LYS A 3 -7.35 22.77 39.46
C LYS A 3 -8.04 22.38 38.15
N GLY A 4 -7.23 22.38 37.07
CA GLY A 4 -7.48 21.56 35.88
C GLY A 4 -6.85 22.11 34.61
N ARG A 5 -5.64 21.63 34.26
CA ARG A 5 -4.79 22.15 33.19
C ARG A 5 -4.84 21.28 31.91
N TRP A 6 -4.93 21.94 30.75
CA TRP A 6 -4.43 21.63 29.38
C TRP A 6 -4.90 20.37 28.62
N GLY A 7 -5.22 20.57 27.34
CA GLY A 7 -5.28 19.52 26.32
C GLY A 7 -5.74 20.05 24.95
N CYS A 8 -4.76 20.44 24.13
CA CYS A 8 -4.72 20.67 22.67
C CYS A 8 -5.97 21.03 21.85
N ALA A 9 -5.81 22.10 21.07
CA ALA A 9 -6.67 22.48 19.97
C ALA A 9 -6.59 21.43 18.86
N ASP A 10 -7.69 20.74 18.60
CA ASP A 10 -7.86 19.99 17.35
C ASP A 10 -8.72 20.82 16.40
N THR A 11 -8.03 21.40 15.42
CA THR A 11 -8.55 22.27 14.38
C THR A 11 -9.74 21.64 13.67
N VAL A 12 -10.88 22.34 13.74
CA VAL A 12 -12.03 22.14 12.86
C VAL A 12 -11.61 22.59 11.46
N LEU A 13 -11.43 21.65 10.52
CA LEU A 13 -11.36 21.97 9.10
C LEU A 13 -12.73 21.73 8.46
N THR A 14 -13.51 22.82 8.38
CA THR A 14 -14.72 22.90 7.58
C THR A 14 -14.35 23.00 6.10
N LEU A 15 -14.86 22.10 5.27
CA LEU A 15 -14.97 22.32 3.82
C LEU A 15 -16.46 22.40 3.46
N PRO A 16 -17.02 23.61 3.20
CA PRO A 16 -18.31 23.76 2.52
C PRO A 16 -18.06 24.03 1.02
N ASN A 17 -18.87 23.59 0.04
CA ASN A 17 -20.27 23.18 0.01
C ASN A 17 -20.50 22.27 -1.22
N GLY A 18 -21.55 21.44 -1.16
CA GLY A 18 -22.41 21.25 -2.33
C GLY A 18 -22.49 19.84 -2.94
N SER A 19 -23.20 18.95 -2.25
CA SER A 19 -24.04 17.85 -2.77
C SER A 19 -23.55 16.97 -3.95
N LEU A 20 -23.47 15.66 -3.70
CA LEU A 20 -24.36 14.72 -4.39
C LEU A 20 -24.46 13.41 -3.61
N VAL A 21 -25.71 13.13 -3.23
CA VAL A 21 -26.20 11.88 -2.67
C VAL A 21 -25.89 10.74 -3.63
N ASN A 22 -25.18 9.73 -3.15
CA ASN A 22 -25.53 8.34 -3.39
C ASN A 22 -25.04 7.55 -2.18
N LYS A 23 -25.99 7.21 -1.30
CA LYS A 23 -25.83 6.08 -0.39
C LYS A 23 -25.71 4.88 -1.33
N ASP A 24 -24.48 4.54 -1.71
CA ASP A 24 -24.23 3.47 -2.67
C ASP A 24 -25.00 2.25 -2.18
N ILE A 25 -26.03 1.87 -2.94
CA ILE A 25 -26.69 0.59 -2.80
C ILE A 25 -25.56 -0.41 -2.95
N GLU A 26 -25.09 -0.95 -1.83
CA GLU A 26 -23.93 -1.83 -1.78
C GLU A 26 -24.26 -3.05 -2.64
N ASN A 27 -23.77 -3.01 -3.88
CA ASN A 27 -23.86 -4.12 -4.80
C ASN A 27 -22.77 -5.14 -4.41
N PHE A 28 -22.89 -5.68 -3.19
CA PHE A 28 -22.03 -6.75 -2.66
C PHE A 28 -22.22 -8.06 -3.43
N GLY A 29 -23.37 -8.25 -4.10
CA GLY A 29 -23.76 -9.54 -4.68
C GLY A 29 -23.11 -9.92 -6.03
N LYS A 30 -22.29 -9.06 -6.67
CA LYS A 30 -21.77 -9.35 -8.03
C LYS A 30 -20.28 -9.06 -8.28
N ARG A 31 -19.52 -8.54 -7.32
CA ARG A 31 -18.07 -8.40 -7.50
C ARG A 31 -17.41 -9.77 -7.28
N ARG A 32 -17.04 -10.42 -8.39
CA ARG A 32 -16.39 -11.75 -8.41
C ARG A 32 -14.94 -11.72 -7.89
N TRP A 33 -14.33 -10.55 -7.77
CA TRP A 33 -12.97 -10.36 -7.28
C TRP A 33 -12.70 -8.89 -6.97
N ARG A 34 -11.73 -8.62 -6.11
CA ARG A 34 -11.18 -7.30 -5.81
C ARG A 34 -9.78 -7.17 -6.40
N ARG A 35 -9.49 -6.00 -6.98
CA ARG A 35 -8.17 -5.70 -7.55
C ARG A 35 -7.46 -4.71 -6.64
N TYR A 36 -6.21 -4.99 -6.31
CA TYR A 36 -5.34 -4.10 -5.56
C TYR A 36 -4.05 -3.86 -6.35
N GLN A 37 -3.60 -2.60 -6.41
CA GLN A 37 -2.48 -2.17 -7.26
C GLN A 37 -1.55 -1.22 -6.50
N PRO A 38 -0.81 -1.69 -5.50
CA PRO A 38 0.17 -0.86 -4.84
C PRO A 38 1.36 -0.56 -5.76
N LEU A 39 1.92 0.63 -5.59
CA LEU A 39 3.22 1.01 -6.12
C LEU A 39 4.19 1.08 -4.95
N LEU A 40 5.24 0.27 -4.96
CA LEU A 40 6.27 0.27 -3.94
C LEU A 40 7.44 1.11 -4.43
N SER A 41 7.78 2.17 -3.71
CA SER A 41 8.95 2.99 -4.00
C SER A 41 10.09 2.59 -3.06
N LEU A 42 11.23 2.21 -3.63
CA LEU A 42 12.42 1.73 -2.92
C LEU A 42 13.58 2.72 -3.09
N ASP A 43 14.56 2.67 -2.18
CA ASP A 43 15.74 3.51 -2.26
C ASP A 43 16.57 3.20 -3.54
N LEU A 44 17.06 4.24 -4.21
CA LEU A 44 17.92 4.16 -5.41
C LEU A 44 19.23 3.41 -5.17
N ALA A 45 19.67 3.28 -3.92
CA ALA A 45 20.84 2.50 -3.54
C ALA A 45 20.62 0.98 -3.65
N THR A 46 19.37 0.51 -3.81
CA THR A 46 19.08 -0.91 -3.96
C THR A 46 19.71 -1.46 -5.24
N GLY A 47 20.66 -2.39 -5.08
CA GLY A 47 21.34 -3.02 -6.22
C GLY A 47 20.39 -3.88 -7.07
N PRO A 48 20.66 -4.04 -8.38
CA PRO A 48 19.76 -4.72 -9.32
C PRO A 48 19.47 -6.20 -8.95
N GLU A 49 20.46 -6.93 -8.43
CA GLU A 49 20.26 -8.32 -8.01
C GLU A 49 19.31 -8.43 -6.80
N VAL A 50 19.42 -7.49 -5.85
CA VAL A 50 18.54 -7.44 -4.67
C VAL A 50 17.13 -7.00 -5.09
N LEU A 51 17.02 -6.04 -6.01
CA LEU A 51 15.74 -5.60 -6.57
C LEU A 51 15.02 -6.75 -7.28
N GLU A 52 15.72 -7.55 -8.08
CA GLU A 52 15.15 -8.73 -8.74
C GLU A 52 14.65 -9.77 -7.73
N LYS A 53 15.45 -10.07 -6.69
CA LYS A 53 15.04 -10.96 -5.60
C LYS A 53 13.82 -10.43 -4.86
N PHE A 54 13.76 -9.13 -4.61
CA PHE A 54 12.62 -8.49 -3.97
C PHE A 54 11.35 -8.65 -4.84
N CYS A 55 11.41 -8.32 -6.13
CA CYS A 55 10.25 -8.51 -7.02
C CYS A 55 9.76 -9.97 -7.06
N ARG A 56 10.67 -10.94 -7.18
CA ARG A 56 10.32 -12.37 -7.17
C ARG A 56 9.69 -12.80 -5.84
N GLY A 57 10.27 -12.38 -4.71
CA GLY A 57 9.71 -12.69 -3.40
C GLY A 57 8.32 -12.06 -3.21
N VAL A 58 8.09 -10.84 -3.69
CA VAL A 58 6.75 -10.22 -3.67
C VAL A 58 5.77 -11.01 -4.57
N GLU A 59 6.19 -11.48 -5.74
CA GLU A 59 5.36 -12.36 -6.58
C GLU A 59 5.00 -13.67 -5.87
N GLU A 60 5.96 -14.31 -5.20
CA GLU A 60 5.72 -15.51 -4.40
C GLU A 60 4.74 -15.26 -3.26
N ILE A 61 4.88 -14.14 -2.53
CA ILE A 61 3.92 -13.72 -1.51
C ILE A 61 2.51 -13.55 -2.11
N ILE A 62 2.41 -12.89 -3.27
CA ILE A 62 1.12 -12.70 -3.96
C ILE A 62 0.51 -14.05 -4.35
N PHE A 63 1.27 -14.95 -4.96
CA PHE A 63 0.75 -16.24 -5.43
C PHE A 63 0.38 -17.18 -4.28
N ASN A 64 1.12 -17.15 -3.18
CA ASN A 64 0.84 -17.98 -2.00
C ASN A 64 -0.25 -17.37 -1.09
N HIS A 65 -0.68 -16.13 -1.32
CA HIS A 65 -1.71 -15.50 -0.50
C HIS A 65 -3.05 -16.25 -0.64
N PRO A 66 -3.71 -16.68 0.46
CA PRO A 66 -4.88 -17.58 0.41
C PRO A 66 -6.09 -17.06 -0.36
N LYS A 67 -6.17 -15.74 -0.57
CA LYS A 67 -7.26 -15.08 -1.30
C LYS A 67 -6.93 -14.82 -2.77
N THR A 68 -5.71 -15.06 -3.22
CA THR A 68 -5.33 -14.81 -4.61
C THR A 68 -6.07 -15.76 -5.54
N THR A 69 -6.61 -15.22 -6.65
CA THR A 69 -7.38 -16.02 -7.62
C THR A 69 -6.80 -15.95 -9.04
N LYS A 70 -6.56 -14.75 -9.59
CA LYS A 70 -6.02 -14.58 -10.94
C LYS A 70 -4.50 -14.50 -10.91
N GLU A 71 -3.83 -15.58 -10.55
CA GLU A 71 -2.36 -15.65 -10.44
C GLU A 71 -1.67 -15.21 -11.74
N SER A 72 -2.11 -15.72 -12.90
CA SER A 72 -1.51 -15.37 -14.20
C SER A 72 -1.65 -13.90 -14.60
N SER A 73 -2.55 -13.16 -13.94
CA SER A 73 -2.73 -11.72 -14.11
C SER A 73 -2.23 -10.92 -12.91
N SER A 74 -1.66 -11.56 -11.90
CA SER A 74 -1.08 -10.93 -10.72
C SER A 74 0.44 -10.91 -10.85
N TYR A 75 1.08 -9.84 -10.40
CA TYR A 75 2.52 -9.65 -10.60
C TYR A 75 3.09 -8.60 -9.63
N ALA A 76 4.42 -8.59 -9.52
CA ALA A 76 5.21 -7.49 -8.96
C ALA A 76 6.45 -7.29 -9.85
N LYS A 77 6.53 -6.14 -10.52
CA LYS A 77 7.56 -5.84 -11.51
C LYS A 77 8.09 -4.43 -11.34
N VAL A 78 9.40 -4.26 -11.54
CA VAL A 78 10.01 -2.93 -11.67
C VAL A 78 9.31 -2.19 -12.81
N SER A 79 8.70 -1.05 -12.51
CA SER A 79 7.94 -0.24 -13.46
C SER A 79 8.69 1.00 -13.89
N ALA A 80 9.55 1.55 -13.02
CA ALA A 80 10.34 2.74 -13.34
C ALA A 80 11.59 2.84 -12.47
N ILE A 81 12.59 3.54 -13.00
CA ILE A 81 13.60 4.24 -12.21
C ILE A 81 13.17 5.70 -12.19
N ALA A 82 12.53 6.12 -11.10
CA ALA A 82 12.04 7.48 -10.93
C ALA A 82 13.17 8.43 -10.54
N LYS A 83 12.83 9.70 -10.32
CA LYS A 83 13.81 10.75 -9.99
C LYS A 83 14.59 10.45 -8.69
N ASP A 84 13.93 9.82 -7.73
CA ASP A 84 14.42 9.64 -6.36
C ASP A 84 14.15 8.24 -5.79
N SER A 85 13.60 7.33 -6.60
CA SER A 85 13.24 5.97 -6.16
C SER A 85 13.26 4.95 -7.30
N LEU A 86 13.36 3.67 -6.94
CA LEU A 86 13.05 2.54 -7.80
C LEU A 86 11.60 2.14 -7.56
N GLU A 87 10.78 2.07 -8.60
CA GLU A 87 9.36 1.76 -8.48
C GLU A 87 9.06 0.31 -8.86
N VAL A 88 8.34 -0.40 -8.00
CA VAL A 88 7.80 -1.74 -8.25
C VAL A 88 6.28 -1.65 -8.30
N SER A 89 5.72 -1.80 -9.50
CA SER A 89 4.27 -1.91 -9.70
C SER A 89 3.80 -3.32 -9.35
N CYS A 90 2.75 -3.39 -8.55
CA CYS A 90 2.09 -4.65 -8.24
C CYS A 90 0.68 -4.67 -8.80
N ASN A 91 0.20 -5.88 -9.08
CA ASN A 91 -1.18 -6.13 -9.45
C ASN A 91 -1.65 -7.41 -8.79
N ILE A 92 -2.74 -7.34 -8.03
CA ILE A 92 -3.26 -8.47 -7.26
C ILE A 92 -4.76 -8.57 -7.50
N TYR A 93 -5.25 -9.80 -7.64
CA TYR A 93 -6.68 -10.12 -7.67
C TYR A 93 -7.03 -11.07 -6.54
N TRP A 94 -7.90 -10.61 -5.63
CA TRP A 94 -8.42 -11.42 -4.54
C TRP A 94 -9.87 -11.83 -4.72
N ASP A 95 -10.19 -13.05 -4.29
CA ASP A 95 -11.55 -13.50 -4.04
C ASP A 95 -11.89 -13.23 -2.56
N VAL A 96 -12.56 -12.11 -2.31
CA VAL A 96 -12.99 -11.66 -0.98
C VAL A 96 -14.46 -11.27 -1.00
N SER A 97 -15.15 -11.63 0.07
CA SER A 97 -16.59 -11.50 0.26
C SER A 97 -17.04 -10.08 0.61
N GLY A 98 -16.14 -9.24 1.13
CA GLY A 98 -16.50 -7.90 1.60
C GLY A 98 -15.31 -7.02 1.96
N SER A 99 -15.61 -5.81 2.42
CA SER A 99 -14.61 -4.76 2.67
C SER A 99 -13.69 -5.05 3.85
N MET A 100 -14.13 -5.82 4.85
CA MET A 100 -13.29 -6.19 6.00
C MET A 100 -12.21 -7.19 5.59
N GLU A 101 -12.62 -8.27 4.91
CA GLU A 101 -11.70 -9.28 4.39
C GLU A 101 -10.72 -8.71 3.35
N GLU A 102 -11.14 -7.70 2.56
CA GLU A 102 -10.23 -6.94 1.70
C GLU A 102 -9.15 -6.20 2.49
N LYS A 103 -9.52 -5.59 3.64
CA LYS A 103 -8.56 -4.89 4.50
C LYS A 103 -7.59 -5.86 5.17
N GLU A 104 -8.09 -6.99 5.68
CA GLU A 104 -7.27 -8.04 6.30
C GLU A 104 -6.28 -8.65 5.28
N SER A 105 -6.74 -8.94 4.07
CA SER A 105 -5.89 -9.42 2.98
C SER A 105 -4.80 -8.40 2.61
N ARG A 106 -5.16 -7.11 2.60
CA ARG A 106 -4.20 -6.03 2.36
C ARG A 106 -3.18 -5.90 3.48
N GLU A 107 -3.61 -5.97 4.74
CA GLU A 107 -2.73 -5.92 5.89
C GLU A 107 -1.72 -7.07 5.88
N SER A 108 -2.20 -8.31 5.70
CA SER A 108 -1.34 -9.50 5.61
C SER A 108 -0.30 -9.35 4.50
N LEU A 109 -0.73 -9.00 3.28
CA LEU A 109 0.17 -8.80 2.14
C LEU A 109 1.25 -7.75 2.46
N LEU A 110 0.88 -6.60 3.02
CA LEU A 110 1.83 -5.52 3.30
C LEU A 110 2.82 -5.88 4.41
N LEU A 111 2.39 -6.65 5.42
CA LEU A 111 3.29 -7.14 6.48
C LEU A 111 4.29 -8.16 5.96
N ASP A 112 3.86 -9.06 5.07
CA ASP A 112 4.75 -10.05 4.43
C ASP A 112 5.77 -9.34 3.52
N ILE A 113 5.33 -8.38 2.72
CA ILE A 113 6.22 -7.55 1.89
C ILE A 113 7.22 -6.76 2.76
N SER A 114 6.77 -6.19 3.88
CA SER A 114 7.64 -5.48 4.82
C SER A 114 8.68 -6.41 5.45
N SER A 115 8.29 -7.64 5.78
CA SER A 115 9.19 -8.66 6.32
C SER A 115 10.25 -9.09 5.30
N LEU A 116 9.83 -9.32 4.05
CA LEU A 116 10.74 -9.59 2.94
C LEU A 116 11.73 -8.44 2.70
N ALA A 117 11.26 -7.19 2.73
CA ALA A 117 12.13 -6.02 2.57
C ALA A 117 13.23 -6.00 3.65
N LYS A 118 12.87 -6.30 4.91
CA LYS A 118 13.83 -6.40 6.02
C LYS A 118 14.84 -7.54 5.82
N GLU A 119 14.38 -8.71 5.37
CA GLU A 119 15.24 -9.86 5.12
C GLU A 119 16.28 -9.56 4.02
N LEU A 120 15.83 -8.93 2.94
CA LEU A 120 16.68 -8.57 1.79
C LEU A 120 17.47 -7.27 1.99
N LYS A 121 17.30 -6.59 3.14
CA LYS A 121 17.91 -5.29 3.43
C LYS A 121 17.61 -4.23 2.36
N VAL A 122 16.34 -4.19 1.95
CA VAL A 122 15.79 -3.20 1.02
C VAL A 122 15.05 -2.14 1.82
N ASP A 123 15.43 -0.88 1.63
CA ASP A 123 14.77 0.25 2.25
C ASP A 123 13.70 0.82 1.32
N PHE A 124 12.53 1.14 1.89
CA PHE A 124 11.51 1.92 1.20
C PHE A 124 11.98 3.37 1.07
N TYR A 125 11.62 3.99 -0.05
CA TYR A 125 11.92 5.39 -0.30
C TYR A 125 11.21 6.28 0.75
N GLU A 126 12.01 7.14 1.38
CA GLU A 126 11.53 8.23 2.23
C GLU A 126 11.95 9.58 1.63
N PRO A 127 11.03 10.52 1.42
CA PRO A 127 11.38 11.86 0.94
C PRO A 127 12.31 12.56 1.92
N ARG A 128 13.52 12.91 1.45
CA ARG A 128 14.43 13.78 2.23
C ARG A 128 13.82 15.17 2.33
N LEU A 129 13.33 15.54 3.51
CA LEU A 129 13.02 16.93 3.83
C LEU A 129 14.31 17.74 3.72
N ARG A 130 14.48 18.52 2.65
CA ARG A 130 15.55 19.52 2.58
C ARG A 130 15.22 20.58 3.63
N ALA A 131 15.91 20.56 4.77
CA ALA A 131 15.96 21.73 5.63
C ALA A 131 16.54 22.88 4.79
N SER A 132 15.73 23.88 4.47
CA SER A 132 16.26 25.12 3.92
C SER A 132 17.13 25.74 5.00
N ARG A 133 18.44 25.72 4.80
CA ARG A 133 19.33 26.59 5.56
C ARG A 133 19.00 28.02 5.13
N SER A 134 18.31 28.76 6.00
CA SER A 134 18.25 30.23 5.93
C SER A 134 19.58 30.83 6.33
#